data_AF-A0A8B9EL70-F1
#
_entry.id   AF-A0A8B9EL70-F1
#
_cell.length_a   1.000
_cell.length_b   1.000
_cell.length_c   1.000
_cell.angle_alpha   90.00
_cell.angle_beta   90.00
_cell.angle_gamma   90.00
#
_symmetry.space_group_name_H-M   'P 1'
#
loop_
_entity.id
_entity.type
_entity.pdbx_description
1 polymer ?
#
loop_
_entity_poly.entity_id
_entity_poly.type
_entity_poly.pdbx_seq_one_letter_code
_entity_poly.pdbx_strand_id
1 'polypeptide(L)'
;MLAPTLLSGFGLQLCNQGIYSWEQARNYCRTFFTDLVAIQNKEEIGYLNATLPFHKQYYWIGIRKQNSVWTWVGTNKALTKEAENWAKGEPNNRRSNQDCVEIYIKRQQEAGKWNDEPCHKRKTALCYKASCQASTCRPHGECVEVIESYRCECHPGFEGDECDTGECLAGSAGGQGAPKDSPSVQCPTLNPKGARMTCSHPFGDFRYNSTCDFVCPEGFERRGAGTLQCLASRQWSAETPTCAAVACPELAAPKSGQVNCSHPHGASAFSSTCDFSCQEGFEVTGSERLWCTAGGAWSGPSPVRCSGAPEHGQMNCSHLYGSFTFTSTCAFSCQPGFELKGSQSRVCMAMRTWTGDTPRCRGTVGAHTSALVVAGVVLSGTLLALLAKRLSDRGTETPPAARARLGWGLSDRVVTETQGGWADGKGLEM
;
A
#
# COMPACT_ATOMS: atom_id res chain seq x y z
N MET A 1 -22.46 9.87 -31.75
CA MET A 1 -22.33 9.36 -33.13
C MET A 1 -23.06 8.03 -33.21
N LEU A 2 -23.53 7.63 -34.40
CA LEU A 2 -24.28 6.40 -34.68
C LEU A 2 -25.62 6.26 -33.93
N ALA A 3 -26.67 5.92 -34.67
CA ALA A 3 -27.91 5.43 -34.09
C ALA A 3 -27.76 3.94 -33.75
N PRO A 4 -28.47 3.40 -32.73
CA PRO A 4 -28.44 1.96 -32.45
C PRO A 4 -28.94 1.19 -33.66
N THR A 5 -28.11 0.25 -34.14
CA THR A 5 -28.40 -0.67 -35.24
C THR A 5 -29.48 -1.65 -34.81
N LEU A 6 -30.72 -1.41 -35.24
CA LEU A 6 -31.81 -2.37 -35.01
C LEU A 6 -31.81 -3.38 -36.17
N LEU A 7 -32.08 -4.65 -35.86
CA LEU A 7 -32.08 -5.80 -36.78
C LEU A 7 -30.68 -6.29 -37.24
N SER A 8 -29.68 -6.22 -36.34
CA SER A 8 -28.61 -7.23 -36.30
C SER A 8 -29.13 -8.64 -35.96
N GLY A 9 -30.42 -8.77 -35.66
CA GLY A 9 -31.11 -10.05 -35.62
C GLY A 9 -32.45 -10.00 -34.92
N PHE A 10 -33.43 -10.72 -35.45
CA PHE A 10 -34.75 -10.95 -34.83
C PHE A 10 -35.33 -12.26 -35.36
N GLY A 11 -36.23 -12.90 -34.61
CA GLY A 11 -36.98 -14.06 -35.08
C GLY A 11 -38.02 -13.65 -36.13
N LEU A 12 -37.83 -14.09 -37.38
CA LEU A 12 -38.67 -13.73 -38.53
C LEU A 12 -39.77 -14.77 -38.80
N GLN A 13 -40.81 -14.76 -37.97
CA GLN A 13 -41.93 -15.68 -38.11
C GLN A 13 -42.87 -15.27 -39.27
N LEU A 14 -42.92 -16.11 -40.31
CA LEU A 14 -43.83 -15.95 -41.44
C LEU A 14 -45.31 -16.08 -41.04
N CYS A 15 -46.11 -15.09 -41.42
CA CYS A 15 -47.56 -15.06 -41.21
C CYS A 15 -48.32 -15.92 -42.24
N ASN A 16 -48.09 -17.22 -42.18
CA ASN A 16 -48.95 -18.22 -42.82
C ASN A 16 -50.35 -18.09 -42.17
N GLN A 17 -51.44 -17.65 -42.81
CA GLN A 17 -51.84 -17.85 -44.21
C GLN A 17 -52.57 -16.61 -44.84
N GLY A 18 -52.26 -15.37 -44.42
CA GLY A 18 -53.12 -14.19 -44.69
C GLY A 18 -52.53 -13.07 -45.56
N ILE A 19 -53.38 -12.40 -46.35
CA ILE A 19 -53.08 -11.11 -47.02
C ILE A 19 -53.97 -9.97 -46.50
N TYR A 20 -53.35 -8.83 -46.19
CA TYR A 20 -53.93 -7.77 -45.35
C TYR A 20 -53.66 -6.37 -45.94
N SER A 21 -54.51 -5.39 -45.62
CA SER A 21 -54.09 -3.98 -45.75
C SER A 21 -52.90 -3.69 -44.82
N TRP A 22 -52.14 -2.62 -45.04
CA TRP A 22 -50.96 -2.32 -44.22
C TRP A 22 -51.32 -2.14 -42.73
N GLU A 23 -52.45 -1.50 -42.44
CA GLU A 23 -52.94 -1.29 -41.07
C GLU A 23 -53.43 -2.61 -40.42
N GLN A 24 -54.08 -3.49 -41.20
CA GLN A 24 -54.44 -4.84 -40.74
C GLN A 24 -53.20 -5.70 -40.48
N ALA A 25 -52.20 -5.64 -41.38
CA ALA A 25 -50.92 -6.35 -41.23
C ALA A 25 -50.21 -5.90 -39.96
N ARG A 26 -50.16 -4.58 -39.71
CA ARG A 26 -49.55 -4.03 -38.51
C ARG A 26 -50.28 -4.43 -37.23
N ASN A 27 -51.62 -4.35 -37.23
CA ASN A 27 -52.41 -4.72 -36.06
C ASN A 27 -52.23 -6.22 -35.75
N TYR A 28 -52.21 -7.07 -36.78
CA TYR A 28 -51.88 -8.49 -36.64
C TYR A 28 -50.49 -8.70 -36.04
N CYS A 29 -49.44 -8.04 -36.57
CA CYS A 29 -48.09 -8.14 -36.00
C CYS A 29 -48.03 -7.72 -34.54
N ARG A 30 -48.72 -6.64 -34.15
CA ARG A 30 -48.80 -6.16 -32.76
C ARG A 30 -49.64 -7.04 -31.83
N THR A 31 -50.47 -7.93 -32.37
CA THR A 31 -51.31 -8.84 -31.58
C THR A 31 -50.60 -10.16 -31.25
N PHE A 32 -49.75 -10.64 -32.16
CA PHE A 32 -49.12 -11.97 -32.06
C PHE A 32 -47.57 -11.95 -32.00
N PHE A 33 -46.96 -10.81 -32.29
CA PHE A 33 -45.51 -10.58 -32.39
C PHE A 33 -45.19 -9.17 -31.85
N THR A 34 -44.08 -8.54 -32.26
CA THR A 34 -43.69 -7.21 -31.79
C THR A 34 -44.29 -6.09 -32.64
N ASP A 35 -43.91 -5.98 -33.92
CA ASP A 35 -44.51 -5.05 -34.91
C ASP A 35 -44.17 -5.54 -36.34
N LEU A 36 -44.48 -4.78 -37.39
CA LEU A 36 -43.94 -5.00 -38.73
C LEU A 36 -42.40 -4.81 -38.74
N VAL A 37 -41.69 -5.62 -39.54
CA VAL A 37 -40.21 -5.59 -39.64
C VAL A 37 -39.68 -4.20 -40.06
N ALA A 38 -38.59 -3.75 -39.43
CA ALA A 38 -38.10 -2.37 -39.52
C ALA A 38 -36.70 -2.25 -40.16
N ILE A 39 -36.48 -3.02 -41.23
CA ILE A 39 -35.22 -3.42 -41.92
C ILE A 39 -34.14 -2.32 -42.03
N GLN A 40 -32.93 -2.56 -41.51
CA GLN A 40 -31.88 -1.50 -41.45
C GLN A 40 -30.52 -1.85 -42.07
N ASN A 41 -30.26 -3.11 -42.44
CA ASN A 41 -28.96 -3.49 -42.99
C ASN A 41 -29.06 -4.46 -44.18
N LYS A 42 -27.95 -4.61 -44.91
CA LYS A 42 -27.89 -5.40 -46.15
C LYS A 42 -27.87 -6.92 -45.93
N GLU A 43 -27.40 -7.36 -44.77
CA GLU A 43 -27.28 -8.78 -44.41
C GLU A 43 -28.65 -9.35 -44.09
N GLU A 44 -29.45 -8.62 -43.30
CA GLU A 44 -30.87 -8.86 -43.05
C GLU A 44 -31.67 -9.00 -44.36
N ILE A 45 -31.44 -8.10 -45.32
CA ILE A 45 -32.10 -8.13 -46.64
C ILE A 45 -31.69 -9.38 -47.44
N GLY A 46 -30.42 -9.80 -47.35
CA GLY A 46 -29.93 -11.04 -47.94
C GLY A 46 -30.60 -12.27 -47.32
N TYR A 47 -30.63 -12.36 -45.99
CA TYR A 47 -31.32 -13.43 -45.24
C TYR A 47 -32.82 -13.48 -45.58
N LEU A 48 -33.52 -12.35 -45.52
CA LEU A 48 -34.95 -12.24 -45.85
C LEU A 48 -35.24 -12.78 -47.26
N ASN A 49 -34.40 -12.42 -48.23
CA ASN A 49 -34.55 -12.86 -49.60
C ASN A 49 -34.15 -14.33 -49.83
N ALA A 50 -33.34 -14.93 -48.95
CA ALA A 50 -33.04 -16.36 -48.98
C ALA A 50 -34.17 -17.20 -48.33
N THR A 51 -34.60 -16.82 -47.13
CA THR A 51 -35.50 -17.62 -46.28
C THR A 51 -36.97 -17.52 -46.71
N LEU A 52 -37.50 -16.30 -46.93
CA LEU A 52 -38.93 -16.12 -47.16
C LEU A 52 -39.40 -16.70 -48.51
N PRO A 53 -40.60 -17.29 -48.64
CA PRO A 53 -41.12 -17.79 -49.91
C PRO A 53 -41.47 -16.66 -50.89
N PHE A 54 -41.63 -16.98 -52.17
CA PHE A 54 -42.14 -16.02 -53.15
C PHE A 54 -43.66 -15.85 -53.02
N HIS A 55 -44.14 -14.61 -53.00
CA HIS A 55 -45.56 -14.26 -53.06
C HIS A 55 -45.78 -13.17 -54.11
N LYS A 56 -46.80 -13.34 -54.97
CA LYS A 56 -47.10 -12.41 -56.08
C LYS A 56 -47.50 -11.00 -55.62
N GLN A 57 -48.01 -10.89 -54.39
CA GLN A 57 -48.42 -9.65 -53.75
C GLN A 57 -47.30 -9.01 -52.90
N TYR A 58 -46.15 -9.67 -52.77
CA TYR A 58 -45.05 -9.33 -51.87
C TYR A 58 -45.49 -9.13 -50.40
N TYR A 59 -44.67 -8.44 -49.61
CA TYR A 59 -44.77 -8.31 -48.16
C TYR A 59 -44.82 -6.85 -47.73
N TRP A 60 -45.68 -6.52 -46.75
CA TRP A 60 -45.67 -5.22 -46.08
C TRP A 60 -44.53 -5.13 -45.05
N ILE A 61 -43.85 -3.97 -44.99
CA ILE A 61 -42.82 -3.67 -43.98
C ILE A 61 -43.17 -2.44 -43.14
N GLY A 62 -42.43 -2.23 -42.04
CA GLY A 62 -42.64 -1.21 -41.02
C GLY A 62 -42.26 0.22 -41.40
N ILE A 63 -42.40 0.61 -42.68
CA ILE A 63 -42.22 1.99 -43.16
C ILE A 63 -43.58 2.52 -43.61
N ARG A 64 -43.93 3.73 -43.17
CA ARG A 64 -45.08 4.50 -43.65
C ARG A 64 -44.72 5.97 -43.79
N LYS A 65 -45.30 6.63 -44.79
CA LYS A 65 -45.22 8.08 -44.99
C LYS A 65 -46.13 8.80 -43.99
N GLN A 66 -45.59 9.79 -43.29
CA GLN A 66 -46.27 10.58 -42.28
C GLN A 66 -45.80 12.02 -42.42
N ASN A 67 -46.72 12.97 -42.62
CA ASN A 67 -46.39 14.38 -42.87
C ASN A 67 -45.34 14.56 -43.99
N SER A 68 -45.50 13.81 -45.08
CA SER A 68 -44.57 13.70 -46.23
C SER A 68 -43.19 13.07 -45.96
N VAL A 69 -42.86 12.69 -44.72
CA VAL A 69 -41.60 12.01 -44.34
C VAL A 69 -41.81 10.50 -44.26
N TRP A 70 -40.86 9.70 -44.75
CA TRP A 70 -40.86 8.25 -44.54
C TRP A 70 -40.36 7.91 -43.13
N THR A 71 -41.13 7.14 -42.37
CA THR A 71 -40.90 6.93 -40.93
C THR A 71 -40.98 5.46 -40.56
N TRP A 72 -40.01 5.00 -39.76
CA TRP A 72 -39.99 3.68 -39.12
C TRP A 72 -41.07 3.61 -38.05
N VAL A 73 -42.14 2.87 -38.33
CA VAL A 73 -43.38 3.00 -37.54
C VAL A 73 -43.26 2.42 -36.13
N GLY A 74 -42.34 1.48 -35.90
CA GLY A 74 -42.08 0.91 -34.58
C GLY A 74 -41.32 1.85 -33.63
N THR A 75 -40.50 2.76 -34.17
CA THR A 75 -39.65 3.69 -33.37
C THR A 75 -40.03 5.16 -33.53
N ASN A 76 -40.94 5.47 -34.47
CA ASN A 76 -41.29 6.82 -34.93
C ASN A 76 -40.08 7.67 -35.40
N LYS A 77 -38.95 7.04 -35.73
CA LYS A 77 -37.78 7.72 -36.31
C LYS A 77 -37.95 7.89 -37.82
N ALA A 78 -37.58 9.06 -38.33
CA ALA A 78 -37.48 9.28 -39.77
C ALA A 78 -36.44 8.32 -40.40
N LEU A 79 -36.71 7.88 -41.62
CA LEU A 79 -35.79 7.11 -42.45
C LEU A 79 -34.61 8.01 -42.85
N THR A 80 -33.38 7.52 -42.68
CA THR A 80 -32.16 8.23 -43.10
C THR A 80 -31.67 7.68 -44.44
N LYS A 81 -30.92 8.49 -45.21
CA LYS A 81 -30.48 8.14 -46.57
C LYS A 81 -29.57 6.91 -46.62
N GLU A 82 -28.86 6.64 -45.54
CA GLU A 82 -27.94 5.51 -45.39
C GLU A 82 -28.71 4.19 -45.20
N ALA A 83 -29.94 4.28 -44.71
CA ALA A 83 -30.86 3.15 -44.54
C ALA A 83 -31.85 2.98 -45.71
N GLU A 84 -31.89 3.90 -46.69
CA GLU A 84 -32.79 3.79 -47.84
C GLU A 84 -32.43 2.62 -48.77
N ASN A 85 -33.38 1.71 -49.01
CA ASN A 85 -33.23 0.62 -49.96
C ASN A 85 -34.33 0.56 -51.03
N TRP A 86 -34.70 1.72 -51.58
CA TRP A 86 -35.63 1.82 -52.72
C TRP A 86 -35.13 1.09 -53.97
N ALA A 87 -36.08 0.63 -54.80
CA ALA A 87 -35.84 0.15 -56.16
C ALA A 87 -35.62 1.32 -57.15
N LYS A 88 -35.12 1.02 -58.35
CA LYS A 88 -34.74 2.02 -59.35
C LYS A 88 -35.97 2.77 -59.89
N GLY A 89 -36.11 4.02 -59.43
CA GLY A 89 -37.23 4.91 -59.78
C GLY A 89 -38.27 5.07 -58.66
N GLU A 90 -38.06 4.39 -57.52
CA GLU A 90 -38.91 4.47 -56.34
C GLU A 90 -38.32 5.43 -55.28
N PRO A 91 -39.15 6.04 -54.41
CA PRO A 91 -40.62 5.97 -54.37
C PRO A 91 -41.29 6.84 -55.45
N ASN A 92 -42.21 6.28 -56.23
CA ASN A 92 -42.76 6.89 -57.45
C ASN A 92 -44.13 7.59 -57.26
N ASN A 93 -44.88 7.29 -56.19
CA ASN A 93 -46.24 7.81 -55.92
C ASN A 93 -47.24 7.75 -57.09
N ARG A 94 -47.14 6.74 -57.96
CA ARG A 94 -48.03 6.45 -59.08
C ARG A 94 -49.48 6.34 -58.60
N ARG A 95 -50.35 7.09 -59.28
CA ARG A 95 -51.79 7.23 -58.98
C ARG A 95 -52.09 7.91 -57.63
N SER A 96 -51.09 8.49 -56.98
CA SER A 96 -51.15 9.15 -55.66
C SER A 96 -51.52 8.22 -54.49
N ASN A 97 -51.30 8.71 -53.25
CA ASN A 97 -51.62 8.01 -51.99
C ASN A 97 -50.88 6.66 -51.83
N GLN A 98 -49.63 6.59 -52.29
CA GLN A 98 -48.72 5.47 -52.01
C GLN A 98 -47.92 5.75 -50.73
N ASP A 99 -48.60 5.69 -49.58
CA ASP A 99 -48.01 6.06 -48.29
C ASP A 99 -47.45 4.86 -47.50
N CYS A 100 -47.48 3.63 -48.04
CA CYS A 100 -46.99 2.41 -47.38
C CYS A 100 -45.98 1.65 -48.24
N VAL A 101 -45.05 0.90 -47.63
CA VAL A 101 -43.90 0.30 -48.33
C VAL A 101 -43.95 -1.23 -48.35
N GLU A 102 -43.71 -1.81 -49.52
CA GLU A 102 -43.50 -3.26 -49.71
C GLU A 102 -42.02 -3.61 -49.97
N ILE A 103 -41.65 -4.88 -49.75
CA ILE A 103 -40.31 -5.43 -50.09
C ILE A 103 -40.38 -6.57 -51.11
N TYR A 104 -39.54 -6.49 -52.14
CA TYR A 104 -39.46 -7.45 -53.26
C TYR A 104 -38.70 -8.75 -52.92
N ILE A 105 -39.32 -9.62 -52.13
CA ILE A 105 -38.81 -10.98 -51.89
C ILE A 105 -38.84 -11.82 -53.17
N LYS A 106 -37.70 -12.42 -53.52
CA LYS A 106 -37.48 -13.37 -54.64
C LYS A 106 -37.97 -12.87 -56.02
N ARG A 107 -37.96 -11.55 -56.24
CA ARG A 107 -38.17 -10.90 -57.56
C ARG A 107 -36.94 -11.14 -58.46
N GLN A 108 -37.15 -11.39 -59.76
CA GLN A 108 -36.07 -11.67 -60.72
C GLN A 108 -35.05 -10.54 -60.87
N GLN A 109 -35.45 -9.30 -60.61
CA GLN A 109 -34.59 -8.12 -60.60
C GLN A 109 -34.85 -7.35 -59.31
N GLU A 110 -33.80 -6.73 -58.74
CA GLU A 110 -33.92 -5.88 -57.55
C GLU A 110 -34.56 -6.58 -56.34
N ALA A 111 -34.22 -7.85 -56.14
CA ALA A 111 -34.61 -8.59 -54.96
C ALA A 111 -34.20 -7.86 -53.67
N GLY A 112 -35.10 -7.84 -52.67
CA GLY A 112 -34.91 -7.13 -51.41
C GLY A 112 -35.07 -5.61 -51.47
N LYS A 113 -35.27 -5.01 -52.65
CA LYS A 113 -35.57 -3.58 -52.78
C LYS A 113 -37.00 -3.22 -52.37
N TRP A 114 -37.22 -1.95 -52.07
CA TRP A 114 -38.49 -1.39 -51.62
C TRP A 114 -39.25 -0.64 -52.72
N ASN A 115 -40.57 -0.64 -52.62
CA ASN A 115 -41.50 0.09 -53.50
C ASN A 115 -42.63 0.70 -52.67
N ASP A 116 -43.11 1.90 -53.04
CA ASP A 116 -44.29 2.49 -52.42
C ASP A 116 -45.59 1.99 -53.06
N GLU A 117 -46.60 1.74 -52.23
CA GLU A 117 -47.90 1.16 -52.62
C GLU A 117 -49.03 1.76 -51.76
N PRO A 118 -50.27 1.85 -52.27
CA PRO A 118 -51.39 2.33 -51.48
C PRO A 118 -51.68 1.40 -50.31
N CYS A 119 -51.79 1.96 -49.10
CA CYS A 119 -51.92 1.20 -47.84
C CYS A 119 -53.13 0.23 -47.80
N HIS A 120 -54.13 0.42 -48.66
CA HIS A 120 -55.30 -0.47 -48.79
C HIS A 120 -55.03 -1.76 -49.60
N LYS A 121 -53.88 -1.88 -50.27
CA LYS A 121 -53.50 -3.08 -51.03
C LYS A 121 -53.34 -4.28 -50.10
N ARG A 122 -53.71 -5.48 -50.58
CA ARG A 122 -53.59 -6.72 -49.79
C ARG A 122 -52.27 -7.43 -50.09
N LYS A 123 -51.37 -7.47 -49.10
CA LYS A 123 -50.05 -8.12 -49.15
C LYS A 123 -49.84 -8.97 -47.90
N THR A 124 -48.85 -9.86 -47.89
CA THR A 124 -48.56 -10.68 -46.71
C THR A 124 -47.92 -9.82 -45.61
N ALA A 125 -48.28 -10.06 -44.35
CA ALA A 125 -47.63 -9.39 -43.22
C ALA A 125 -46.23 -9.97 -42.98
N LEU A 126 -45.23 -9.12 -42.75
CA LEU A 126 -43.89 -9.53 -42.34
C LEU A 126 -43.61 -8.96 -40.95
N CYS A 127 -43.91 -9.75 -39.94
CA CYS A 127 -43.72 -9.41 -38.53
C CYS A 127 -42.33 -9.84 -38.05
N TYR A 128 -41.87 -9.24 -36.96
CA TYR A 128 -40.70 -9.71 -36.22
C TYR A 128 -41.07 -9.98 -34.76
N LYS A 129 -40.36 -10.91 -34.14
CA LYS A 129 -40.44 -11.20 -32.70
C LYS A 129 -39.08 -10.90 -32.05
N ALA A 130 -39.10 -10.13 -30.97
CA ALA A 130 -37.97 -9.99 -30.05
C ALA A 130 -37.58 -11.36 -29.45
N SER A 131 -36.29 -11.69 -29.47
CA SER A 131 -35.73 -12.86 -28.77
C SER A 131 -35.42 -12.50 -27.32
N CYS A 132 -34.98 -11.26 -27.08
CA CYS A 132 -34.67 -10.74 -25.76
C CYS A 132 -35.94 -10.56 -24.90
N GLN A 133 -35.93 -11.16 -23.72
CA GLN A 133 -36.94 -10.94 -22.67
C GLN A 133 -36.34 -10.15 -21.51
N ALA A 134 -37.19 -9.56 -20.67
CA ALA A 134 -36.74 -8.66 -19.60
C ALA A 134 -35.85 -9.32 -18.53
N SER A 135 -35.83 -10.66 -18.45
CA SER A 135 -34.99 -11.45 -17.55
C SER A 135 -33.77 -12.07 -18.21
N THR A 136 -33.71 -12.15 -19.55
CA THR A 136 -32.79 -13.05 -20.30
C THR A 136 -31.30 -12.88 -19.99
N CYS A 137 -30.86 -11.68 -19.60
CA CYS A 137 -29.48 -11.40 -19.19
C CYS A 137 -29.42 -10.69 -17.83
N ARG A 138 -30.56 -10.50 -17.15
CA ARG A 138 -30.68 -9.61 -15.99
C ARG A 138 -30.61 -10.40 -14.69
N PRO A 139 -29.94 -9.87 -13.65
CA PRO A 139 -29.52 -8.47 -13.50
C PRO A 139 -28.06 -8.16 -13.92
N HIS A 140 -27.38 -9.11 -14.56
CA HIS A 140 -25.90 -9.11 -14.71
C HIS A 140 -25.38 -8.83 -16.13
N GLY A 141 -26.23 -8.42 -17.07
CA GLY A 141 -25.88 -8.14 -18.46
C GLY A 141 -27.02 -7.46 -19.24
N GLU A 142 -26.68 -6.88 -20.39
CA GLU A 142 -27.68 -6.39 -21.35
C GLU A 142 -27.94 -7.43 -22.44
N CYS A 143 -29.20 -7.53 -22.88
CA CYS A 143 -29.59 -8.47 -23.93
C CYS A 143 -29.46 -7.84 -25.32
N VAL A 144 -28.73 -8.51 -26.21
CA VAL A 144 -28.47 -8.07 -27.58
C VAL A 144 -29.06 -9.06 -28.56
N GLU A 145 -29.98 -8.56 -29.37
CA GLU A 145 -30.72 -9.32 -30.39
C GLU A 145 -29.78 -9.74 -31.56
N VAL A 146 -29.76 -11.04 -31.87
CA VAL A 146 -28.96 -11.66 -32.95
C VAL A 146 -29.83 -12.55 -33.84
N ILE A 147 -29.34 -12.97 -35.02
CA ILE A 147 -30.22 -13.60 -36.03
C ILE A 147 -30.84 -14.88 -35.45
N GLU A 148 -32.18 -14.93 -35.45
CA GLU A 148 -33.02 -15.99 -34.83
C GLU A 148 -32.83 -16.23 -33.31
N SER A 149 -32.05 -15.41 -32.59
CA SER A 149 -31.71 -15.64 -31.17
C SER A 149 -31.36 -14.34 -30.42
N TYR A 150 -30.77 -14.44 -29.23
CA TYR A 150 -30.10 -13.35 -28.51
C TYR A 150 -28.65 -13.74 -28.15
N ARG A 151 -27.88 -12.77 -27.66
CA ARG A 151 -26.70 -12.98 -26.81
C ARG A 151 -26.77 -12.04 -25.62
N CYS A 152 -26.06 -12.36 -24.55
CA CYS A 152 -25.88 -11.43 -23.43
C CYS A 152 -24.52 -10.74 -23.48
N GLU A 153 -24.51 -9.43 -23.22
CA GLU A 153 -23.29 -8.63 -23.01
C GLU A 153 -23.16 -8.34 -21.52
N CYS A 154 -22.41 -9.20 -20.83
CA CYS A 154 -22.32 -9.21 -19.38
C CYS A 154 -21.66 -7.94 -18.82
N HIS A 155 -22.14 -7.51 -17.66
CA HIS A 155 -21.55 -6.46 -16.86
C HIS A 155 -20.16 -6.90 -16.35
N PRO A 156 -19.24 -5.95 -16.07
CA PRO A 156 -17.89 -6.29 -15.62
C PRO A 156 -17.90 -7.22 -14.42
N GLY A 157 -17.22 -8.36 -14.55
CA GLY A 157 -17.07 -9.36 -13.49
C GLY A 157 -18.09 -10.50 -13.49
N PHE A 158 -19.00 -10.55 -14.47
CA PHE A 158 -19.97 -11.64 -14.66
C PHE A 158 -19.72 -12.36 -15.99
N GLU A 159 -20.02 -13.66 -16.04
CA GLU A 159 -19.85 -14.52 -17.22
C GLU A 159 -20.89 -15.66 -17.30
N GLY A 160 -20.90 -16.38 -18.42
CA GLY A 160 -21.94 -17.35 -18.80
C GLY A 160 -22.87 -16.80 -19.88
N ASP A 161 -23.54 -17.68 -20.63
CA ASP A 161 -24.32 -17.30 -21.82
C ASP A 161 -25.51 -16.37 -21.52
N GLU A 162 -26.08 -16.48 -20.31
CA GLU A 162 -27.14 -15.61 -19.78
C GLU A 162 -26.64 -14.62 -18.71
N CYS A 163 -25.31 -14.56 -18.47
CA CYS A 163 -24.65 -13.83 -17.37
C CYS A 163 -25.10 -14.20 -15.94
N ASP A 164 -26.00 -15.19 -15.79
CA ASP A 164 -26.61 -15.60 -14.51
C ASP A 164 -26.51 -17.12 -14.26
N THR A 165 -25.54 -17.82 -14.86
CA THR A 165 -25.33 -19.26 -14.66
C THR A 165 -24.85 -19.58 -13.24
N GLY A 166 -25.82 -19.70 -12.34
CA GLY A 166 -25.68 -19.97 -10.91
C GLY A 166 -27.02 -19.86 -10.18
N GLU A 167 -28.07 -20.49 -10.74
CA GLU A 167 -29.50 -20.39 -10.42
C GLU A 167 -29.87 -19.65 -9.11
N CYS A 168 -30.19 -18.34 -9.21
CA CYS A 168 -30.80 -17.59 -8.12
C CYS A 168 -32.32 -17.85 -7.95
N LEU A 169 -32.77 -19.10 -8.08
CA LEU A 169 -34.10 -19.53 -7.62
C LEU A 169 -34.10 -19.78 -6.10
N ALA A 170 -33.98 -18.69 -5.35
CA ALA A 170 -34.16 -18.66 -3.89
C ALA A 170 -35.64 -18.91 -3.51
N GLY A 171 -36.09 -20.16 -3.70
CA GLY A 171 -37.51 -20.52 -3.73
C GLY A 171 -37.90 -21.79 -2.96
N SER A 172 -37.02 -22.36 -2.12
CA SER A 172 -37.37 -23.40 -1.14
C SER A 172 -36.37 -23.47 0.01
N ALA A 173 -36.82 -24.01 1.15
CA ALA A 173 -36.13 -23.84 2.43
C ALA A 173 -35.04 -24.89 2.72
N GLY A 174 -34.04 -24.49 3.51
CA GLY A 174 -33.27 -25.41 4.35
C GLY A 174 -32.04 -26.08 3.74
N GLY A 175 -31.06 -25.30 3.27
CA GLY A 175 -29.73 -25.82 2.89
C GLY A 175 -28.60 -24.92 3.37
N GLN A 176 -27.62 -25.49 4.09
CA GLN A 176 -26.36 -24.79 4.44
C GLN A 176 -25.32 -25.02 3.34
N GLY A 177 -25.23 -24.08 2.40
CA GLY A 177 -24.21 -24.10 1.35
C GLY A 177 -24.52 -23.06 0.27
N ALA A 178 -23.53 -22.23 -0.07
CA ALA A 178 -23.65 -21.35 -1.24
C ALA A 178 -23.65 -22.19 -2.53
N PRO A 179 -24.34 -21.74 -3.61
CA PRO A 179 -24.21 -22.36 -4.93
C PRO A 179 -22.74 -22.43 -5.34
N LYS A 180 -22.27 -23.61 -5.78
CA LYS A 180 -20.86 -23.83 -6.10
C LYS A 180 -20.38 -22.92 -7.24
N ASP A 181 -21.24 -22.75 -8.22
CA ASP A 181 -20.99 -21.98 -9.43
C ASP A 181 -21.87 -20.74 -9.39
N SER A 182 -21.30 -19.62 -8.92
CA SER A 182 -21.86 -18.28 -9.08
C SER A 182 -21.32 -17.69 -10.40
N PRO A 183 -22.11 -16.90 -11.15
CA PRO A 183 -21.70 -16.33 -12.44
C PRO A 183 -20.64 -15.23 -12.33
N SER A 184 -20.32 -14.78 -11.10
CA SER A 184 -19.31 -13.76 -10.87
C SER A 184 -17.90 -14.34 -10.79
N VAL A 185 -16.94 -13.75 -11.51
CA VAL A 185 -15.58 -14.31 -11.65
C VAL A 185 -14.87 -14.48 -10.32
N GLN A 186 -14.10 -15.56 -10.15
CA GLN A 186 -13.33 -15.83 -8.94
C GLN A 186 -11.86 -15.43 -9.09
N CYS A 187 -11.33 -14.70 -8.11
CA CYS A 187 -9.90 -14.42 -7.98
C CYS A 187 -9.20 -15.52 -7.16
N PRO A 188 -7.86 -15.67 -7.27
CA PRO A 188 -7.11 -16.67 -6.49
C PRO A 188 -7.32 -16.51 -4.98
N THR A 189 -7.58 -17.63 -4.29
CA THR A 189 -7.75 -17.68 -2.83
C THR A 189 -6.57 -17.06 -2.10
N LEU A 190 -6.83 -16.08 -1.23
CA LEU A 190 -5.76 -15.40 -0.49
C LEU A 190 -5.36 -16.17 0.78
N ASN A 191 -4.06 -16.33 0.98
CA ASN A 191 -3.47 -16.94 2.18
C ASN A 191 -2.27 -16.11 2.64
N PRO A 192 -2.49 -14.94 3.29
CA PRO A 192 -1.43 -14.04 3.69
C PRO A 192 -0.56 -14.64 4.80
N LYS A 193 0.76 -14.55 4.65
CA LYS A 193 1.70 -15.00 5.69
C LYS A 193 1.89 -13.90 6.73
N GLY A 194 1.42 -14.15 7.96
CA GLY A 194 1.63 -13.28 9.12
C GLY A 194 0.66 -12.09 9.26
N ALA A 195 0.05 -11.61 8.17
CA ALA A 195 -1.02 -10.61 8.25
C ALA A 195 -2.37 -11.24 8.60
N ARG A 196 -3.14 -10.61 9.49
CA ARG A 196 -4.56 -10.93 9.68
C ARG A 196 -5.37 -10.24 8.59
N MET A 197 -6.09 -11.01 7.78
CA MET A 197 -7.05 -10.47 6.82
C MET A 197 -8.47 -10.44 7.38
N THR A 198 -9.31 -9.57 6.83
CA THR A 198 -10.76 -9.56 7.05
C THR A 198 -11.42 -9.18 5.72
N CYS A 199 -12.38 -9.98 5.27
CA CYS A 199 -12.92 -9.88 3.91
C CYS A 199 -14.45 -9.70 3.88
N SER A 200 -14.93 -9.04 2.84
CA SER A 200 -16.33 -8.96 2.45
C SER A 200 -16.50 -9.62 1.07
N HIS A 201 -17.54 -10.44 0.92
CA HIS A 201 -17.76 -11.32 -0.23
C HIS A 201 -19.19 -11.15 -0.81
N PRO A 202 -19.48 -10.06 -1.54
CA PRO A 202 -20.84 -9.70 -1.95
C PRO A 202 -21.49 -10.71 -2.91
N PHE A 203 -20.68 -11.45 -3.69
CA PHE A 203 -21.16 -12.43 -4.67
C PHE A 203 -20.58 -13.85 -4.44
N GLY A 204 -20.02 -14.10 -3.25
CA GLY A 204 -19.38 -15.36 -2.85
C GLY A 204 -17.85 -15.26 -2.67
N ASP A 205 -17.27 -16.29 -2.04
CA ASP A 205 -15.90 -16.28 -1.52
C ASP A 205 -14.84 -15.98 -2.60
N PHE A 206 -14.09 -14.90 -2.38
CA PHE A 206 -13.04 -14.39 -3.28
C PHE A 206 -13.52 -14.11 -4.73
N ARG A 207 -14.84 -13.95 -4.95
CA ARG A 207 -15.42 -13.56 -6.25
C ARG A 207 -15.38 -12.05 -6.47
N TYR A 208 -15.75 -11.61 -7.67
CA TYR A 208 -15.72 -10.21 -8.11
C TYR A 208 -16.22 -9.24 -7.04
N ASN A 209 -15.57 -8.07 -6.95
CA ASN A 209 -15.87 -7.03 -5.97
C ASN A 209 -15.74 -7.46 -4.48
N SER A 210 -15.21 -8.66 -4.19
CA SER A 210 -14.72 -8.99 -2.84
C SER A 210 -13.62 -8.03 -2.43
N THR A 211 -13.67 -7.53 -1.21
CA THR A 211 -12.65 -6.65 -0.61
C THR A 211 -12.06 -7.29 0.62
N CYS A 212 -10.73 -7.38 0.71
CA CYS A 212 -10.01 -7.90 1.87
C CYS A 212 -9.05 -6.85 2.43
N ASP A 213 -9.19 -6.52 3.71
CA ASP A 213 -8.31 -5.60 4.44
C ASP A 213 -7.24 -6.37 5.23
N PHE A 214 -6.02 -5.83 5.27
CA PHE A 214 -4.83 -6.49 5.85
C PHE A 214 -4.24 -5.69 7.02
N VAL A 215 -4.22 -6.33 8.18
CA VAL A 215 -3.69 -5.80 9.45
C VAL A 215 -2.53 -6.66 9.92
N CYS A 216 -1.38 -6.04 10.18
CA CYS A 216 -0.23 -6.74 10.76
C CYS A 216 -0.37 -6.90 12.29
N PRO A 217 0.28 -7.92 12.90
CA PRO A 217 0.39 -8.02 14.34
C PRO A 217 1.16 -6.84 14.95
N GLU A 218 1.01 -6.64 16.26
CA GLU A 218 1.80 -5.66 17.01
C GLU A 218 3.31 -5.88 16.82
N GLY A 219 4.06 -4.80 16.60
CA GLY A 219 5.50 -4.85 16.30
C GLY A 219 5.85 -5.19 14.86
N PHE A 220 4.87 -5.29 13.96
CA PHE A 220 5.08 -5.46 12.51
C PHE A 220 4.39 -4.36 11.70
N GLU A 221 5.11 -3.80 10.72
CA GLU A 221 4.62 -2.81 9.75
C GLU A 221 4.24 -3.49 8.43
N ARG A 222 3.14 -3.05 7.82
CA ARG A 222 2.67 -3.58 6.53
C ARG A 222 3.45 -2.98 5.35
N ARG A 223 4.05 -3.84 4.52
CA ARG A 223 4.62 -3.50 3.22
C ARG A 223 3.68 -3.98 2.11
N GLY A 224 3.23 -3.06 1.25
CA GLY A 224 2.26 -3.32 0.18
C GLY A 224 0.87 -2.71 0.47
N ALA A 225 -0.12 -3.08 -0.35
CA ALA A 225 -1.48 -2.55 -0.29
C ALA A 225 -2.17 -2.86 1.05
N GLY A 226 -2.98 -1.92 1.57
CA GLY A 226 -3.79 -2.14 2.78
C GLY A 226 -5.07 -2.94 2.56
N THR A 227 -5.63 -2.82 1.36
CA THR A 227 -6.89 -3.43 0.94
C THR A 227 -6.68 -4.01 -0.46
N LEU A 228 -7.17 -5.22 -0.71
CA LEU A 228 -7.22 -5.83 -2.03
C LEU A 228 -8.66 -6.02 -2.47
N GLN A 229 -8.94 -5.73 -3.75
CA GLN A 229 -10.25 -5.92 -4.37
C GLN A 229 -10.14 -6.92 -5.52
N CYS A 230 -11.09 -7.86 -5.63
CA CYS A 230 -11.14 -8.81 -6.74
C CYS A 230 -11.75 -8.13 -7.98
N LEU A 231 -10.96 -8.03 -9.06
CA LEU A 231 -11.32 -7.33 -10.29
C LEU A 231 -11.96 -8.27 -11.31
N ALA A 232 -12.69 -7.69 -12.27
CA ALA A 232 -13.29 -8.40 -13.40
C ALA A 232 -12.27 -9.18 -14.26
N SER A 233 -10.98 -8.83 -14.19
CA SER A 233 -9.86 -9.54 -14.82
C SER A 233 -9.46 -10.86 -14.13
N ARG A 234 -10.22 -11.32 -13.12
CA ARG A 234 -9.91 -12.48 -12.25
C ARG A 234 -8.63 -12.30 -11.42
N GLN A 235 -8.22 -11.05 -11.20
CA GLN A 235 -6.99 -10.68 -10.48
C GLN A 235 -7.30 -9.75 -9.32
N TRP A 236 -6.44 -9.76 -8.30
CA TRP A 236 -6.51 -8.79 -7.21
C TRP A 236 -5.91 -7.44 -7.64
N SER A 237 -6.41 -6.35 -7.07
CA SER A 237 -5.95 -4.98 -7.36
C SER A 237 -4.46 -4.71 -7.07
N ALA A 238 -3.81 -5.55 -6.27
CA ALA A 238 -2.37 -5.59 -6.04
C ALA A 238 -1.96 -6.97 -5.48
N GLU A 239 -0.66 -7.19 -5.28
CA GLU A 239 -0.13 -8.36 -4.59
C GLU A 239 -0.46 -8.34 -3.08
N THR A 240 -0.51 -9.53 -2.47
CA THR A 240 -0.70 -9.68 -1.01
C THR A 240 0.39 -8.94 -0.23
N PRO A 241 0.04 -8.07 0.74
CA PRO A 241 1.03 -7.37 1.55
C PRO A 241 1.78 -8.34 2.49
N THR A 242 2.99 -7.92 2.88
CA THR A 242 3.82 -8.62 3.87
C THR A 242 3.93 -7.80 5.16
N CYS A 243 4.12 -8.48 6.28
CA CYS A 243 4.36 -7.85 7.58
C CYS A 243 5.86 -7.93 7.90
N ALA A 244 6.54 -6.79 7.86
CA ALA A 244 7.95 -6.67 8.23
C ALA A 244 8.05 -6.25 9.70
N ALA A 245 8.93 -6.88 10.49
CA ALA A 245 9.13 -6.48 11.88
C ALA A 245 9.67 -5.04 11.97
N VAL A 246 9.16 -4.24 12.91
CA VAL A 246 9.60 -2.86 13.12
C VAL A 246 11.06 -2.86 13.58
N ALA A 247 11.90 -2.00 13.00
CA ALA A 247 13.32 -1.93 13.31
C ALA A 247 13.61 -0.97 14.46
N CYS A 248 14.51 -1.36 15.37
CA CYS A 248 15.16 -0.48 16.33
C CYS A 248 16.53 -0.01 15.79
N PRO A 249 17.09 1.11 16.30
CA PRO A 249 18.45 1.54 15.98
C PRO A 249 19.49 0.45 16.27
N GLU A 250 20.53 0.35 15.45
CA GLU A 250 21.62 -0.62 15.65
C GLU A 250 22.40 -0.34 16.95
N LEU A 251 22.74 -1.40 17.69
CA LEU A 251 23.48 -1.31 18.96
C LEU A 251 24.95 -1.64 18.74
N ALA A 252 25.82 -0.63 18.92
CA ALA A 252 27.26 -0.83 18.95
C ALA A 252 27.70 -1.51 20.26
N ALA A 253 28.74 -2.36 20.19
CA ALA A 253 29.38 -2.93 21.37
C ALA A 253 30.00 -1.83 22.26
N PRO A 254 29.89 -1.94 23.60
CA PRO A 254 30.53 -0.99 24.51
C PRO A 254 32.05 -1.11 24.46
N LYS A 255 32.76 0.01 24.68
CA LYS A 255 34.23 -0.03 24.86
C LYS A 255 34.57 -0.89 26.09
N SER A 256 35.59 -1.74 25.98
CA SER A 256 35.95 -2.75 26.97
C SER A 256 34.84 -3.76 27.31
N GLY A 257 33.99 -4.08 26.32
CA GLY A 257 32.96 -5.10 26.43
C GLY A 257 32.46 -5.57 25.07
N GLN A 258 31.34 -6.29 25.10
CA GLN A 258 30.70 -6.92 23.95
C GLN A 258 29.17 -6.87 24.11
N VAL A 259 28.46 -6.99 22.99
CA VAL A 259 27.01 -7.18 22.96
C VAL A 259 26.71 -8.46 22.19
N ASN A 260 25.82 -9.30 22.72
CA ASN A 260 25.36 -10.52 22.08
C ASN A 260 23.84 -10.42 21.86
N CYS A 261 23.39 -10.51 20.61
CA CYS A 261 22.00 -10.27 20.25
C CYS A 261 21.34 -11.50 19.61
N SER A 262 20.13 -11.82 20.07
CA SER A 262 19.21 -12.73 19.40
C SER A 262 18.25 -11.93 18.53
N HIS A 263 18.07 -12.34 17.28
CA HIS A 263 17.34 -11.62 16.22
C HIS A 263 16.24 -12.49 15.58
N PRO A 264 15.14 -12.79 16.31
CA PRO A 264 14.13 -13.76 15.86
C PRO A 264 13.33 -13.31 14.62
N HIS A 265 13.33 -12.01 14.31
CA HIS A 265 12.57 -11.43 13.19
C HIS A 265 13.41 -10.53 12.26
N GLY A 266 14.75 -10.61 12.36
CA GLY A 266 15.70 -9.78 11.62
C GLY A 266 16.63 -8.94 12.51
N ALA A 267 17.73 -8.47 11.93
CA ALA A 267 18.74 -7.69 12.64
C ALA A 267 18.15 -6.41 13.26
N SER A 268 18.35 -6.22 14.57
CA SER A 268 17.76 -5.17 15.40
C SER A 268 16.24 -4.97 15.26
N ALA A 269 15.49 -5.96 14.78
CA ALA A 269 14.05 -5.87 14.62
C ALA A 269 13.27 -6.18 15.92
N PHE A 270 11.96 -5.93 15.94
CA PHE A 270 11.05 -6.23 17.05
C PHE A 270 11.31 -7.60 17.69
N SER A 271 11.21 -7.65 19.03
CA SER A 271 11.54 -8.77 19.91
C SER A 271 13.02 -9.23 19.91
N SER A 272 13.90 -8.60 19.12
CA SER A 272 15.35 -8.76 19.30
C SER A 272 15.76 -8.45 20.73
N THR A 273 16.60 -9.30 21.32
CA THR A 273 17.09 -9.16 22.69
C THR A 273 18.60 -9.16 22.67
N CYS A 274 19.22 -8.15 23.29
CA CYS A 274 20.66 -7.95 23.34
C CYS A 274 21.15 -7.92 24.78
N ASP A 275 22.08 -8.82 25.09
CA ASP A 275 22.79 -8.94 26.37
C ASP A 275 24.17 -8.29 26.28
N PHE A 276 24.47 -7.41 27.24
CA PHE A 276 25.75 -6.72 27.34
C PHE A 276 26.65 -7.40 28.38
N SER A 277 27.92 -7.57 28.06
CA SER A 277 28.93 -8.06 29.00
C SER A 277 30.24 -7.28 28.84
N CYS A 278 30.99 -7.17 29.92
CA CYS A 278 32.24 -6.41 29.97
C CYS A 278 33.45 -7.34 30.09
N GLN A 279 34.62 -6.83 29.74
CA GLN A 279 35.90 -7.53 29.93
C GLN A 279 36.27 -7.61 31.43
N GLU A 280 37.15 -8.53 31.78
CA GLU A 280 37.58 -8.74 33.17
C GLU A 280 38.11 -7.43 33.80
N GLY A 281 37.65 -7.12 35.02
CA GLY A 281 37.94 -5.85 35.70
C GLY A 281 36.98 -4.69 35.38
N PHE A 282 35.99 -4.89 34.51
CA PHE A 282 34.93 -3.93 34.17
C PHE A 282 33.53 -4.50 34.44
N GLU A 283 32.59 -3.64 34.85
CA GLU A 283 31.19 -3.98 35.11
C GLU A 283 30.23 -3.14 34.26
N VAL A 284 29.05 -3.69 33.96
CA VAL A 284 28.03 -3.05 33.11
C VAL A 284 27.40 -1.87 33.84
N THR A 285 27.45 -0.69 33.20
CA THR A 285 26.83 0.55 33.67
C THR A 285 25.72 0.94 32.70
N GLY A 286 24.48 0.55 33.03
CA GLY A 286 23.30 0.77 32.19
C GLY A 286 22.28 -0.35 32.38
N SER A 287 21.57 -0.69 31.30
CA SER A 287 20.76 -1.91 31.23
C SER A 287 21.64 -3.09 30.79
N GLU A 288 21.72 -4.15 31.59
CA GLU A 288 22.42 -5.39 31.24
C GLU A 288 21.81 -6.08 30.00
N ARG A 289 20.49 -5.98 29.87
CA ARG A 289 19.71 -6.50 28.74
C ARG A 289 18.81 -5.41 28.19
N LEU A 290 18.77 -5.29 26.86
CA LEU A 290 17.81 -4.47 26.12
C LEU A 290 16.99 -5.36 25.18
N TRP A 291 15.72 -5.01 24.95
CA TRP A 291 14.88 -5.62 23.91
C TRP A 291 14.22 -4.58 23.02
N CYS A 292 14.04 -4.91 21.74
CA CYS A 292 13.42 -4.03 20.76
C CYS A 292 11.89 -4.07 20.91
N THR A 293 11.29 -2.93 21.25
CA THR A 293 9.85 -2.77 21.47
C THR A 293 9.08 -2.63 20.15
N ALA A 294 7.75 -2.81 20.20
CA ALA A 294 6.88 -2.72 19.02
C ALA A 294 6.90 -1.34 18.33
N GLY A 295 7.30 -0.29 19.06
CA GLY A 295 7.44 1.08 18.53
C GLY A 295 8.81 1.41 17.94
N GLY A 296 9.71 0.44 17.75
CA GLY A 296 11.05 0.69 17.17
C GLY A 296 12.05 1.37 18.13
N ALA A 297 11.78 1.35 19.43
CA ALA A 297 12.70 1.81 20.47
C ALA A 297 13.22 0.64 21.32
N TRP A 298 14.43 0.75 21.85
CA TRP A 298 14.94 -0.18 22.85
C TRP A 298 14.27 0.06 24.22
N SER A 299 14.09 -1.01 24.99
CA SER A 299 13.42 -1.01 26.30
C SER A 299 14.11 -0.22 27.42
N GLY A 300 15.27 0.37 27.15
CA GLY A 300 16.09 1.11 28.10
C GLY A 300 17.12 2.01 27.40
N PRO A 301 17.83 2.86 28.17
CA PRO A 301 18.74 3.85 27.60
C PRO A 301 19.98 3.20 26.97
N SER A 302 20.35 3.70 25.79
CA SER A 302 21.54 3.33 25.02
C SER A 302 22.37 4.60 24.73
N PRO A 303 23.72 4.54 24.70
CA PRO A 303 24.57 3.36 24.83
C PRO A 303 24.84 2.92 26.27
N VAL A 304 24.83 1.59 26.47
CA VAL A 304 25.38 0.92 27.65
C VAL A 304 26.90 1.11 27.70
N ARG A 305 27.50 1.11 28.90
CA ARG A 305 28.94 1.34 29.09
C ARG A 305 29.55 0.27 29.99
N CYS A 306 30.84 -0.01 29.82
CA CYS A 306 31.62 -0.77 30.78
C CYS A 306 32.46 0.21 31.63
N SER A 307 32.32 0.13 32.95
CA SER A 307 33.09 0.92 33.91
C SER A 307 33.96 -0.02 34.75
N GLY A 308 35.24 0.25 34.86
CA GLY A 308 36.18 -0.66 35.53
C GLY A 308 37.29 0.06 36.27
N ALA A 309 38.25 -0.74 36.75
CA ALA A 309 39.51 -0.22 37.26
C ALA A 309 40.22 0.63 36.18
N PRO A 310 41.04 1.63 36.56
CA PRO A 310 41.89 2.32 35.60
C PRO A 310 42.87 1.32 34.95
N GLU A 311 43.23 1.59 33.69
CA GLU A 311 44.28 0.88 32.98
C GLU A 311 45.58 0.85 33.81
N HIS A 312 46.21 -0.32 33.95
CA HIS A 312 47.30 -0.61 34.90
C HIS A 312 46.97 -0.40 36.39
N GLY A 313 45.70 -0.53 36.78
CA GLY A 313 45.26 -0.48 38.16
C GLY A 313 44.26 -1.56 38.55
N GLN A 314 43.80 -1.47 39.79
CA GLN A 314 42.78 -2.33 40.39
C GLN A 314 41.77 -1.45 41.12
N MET A 315 40.56 -1.96 41.33
CA MET A 315 39.57 -1.34 42.21
C MET A 315 38.99 -2.37 43.18
N ASN A 316 38.65 -1.93 44.38
CA ASN A 316 38.00 -2.73 45.40
C ASN A 316 36.80 -1.93 45.91
N CYS A 317 35.59 -2.50 45.79
CA CYS A 317 34.34 -1.80 46.02
C CYS A 317 33.48 -2.49 47.10
N SER A 318 32.84 -1.69 47.94
CA SER A 318 31.82 -2.13 48.88
C SER A 318 30.43 -1.69 48.41
N HIS A 319 29.48 -2.62 48.48
CA HIS A 319 28.14 -2.49 47.90
C HIS A 319 27.07 -2.93 48.91
N LEU A 320 26.44 -1.98 49.59
CA LEU A 320 25.43 -2.27 50.62
C LEU A 320 24.05 -2.60 50.03
N TYR A 321 23.73 -2.05 48.85
CA TYR A 321 22.39 -2.09 48.25
C TYR A 321 22.47 -2.47 46.76
N GLY A 322 23.27 -3.50 46.44
CA GLY A 322 23.60 -3.91 45.07
C GLY A 322 24.77 -3.13 44.46
N SER A 323 25.33 -3.66 43.37
CA SER A 323 26.56 -3.16 42.77
C SER A 323 26.43 -1.74 42.21
N PHE A 324 27.42 -0.90 42.51
CA PHE A 324 27.56 0.49 42.05
C PHE A 324 26.36 1.42 42.32
N THR A 325 25.41 1.02 43.18
CA THR A 325 24.24 1.83 43.61
C THR A 325 24.61 2.87 44.68
N PHE A 326 23.66 3.72 45.08
CA PHE A 326 23.85 4.75 46.12
C PHE A 326 24.55 4.21 47.38
N THR A 327 25.51 4.98 47.90
CA THR A 327 26.46 4.64 48.98
C THR A 327 27.56 3.62 48.65
N SER A 328 27.53 2.99 47.46
CA SER A 328 28.65 2.15 47.00
C SER A 328 29.96 2.94 47.01
N THR A 329 31.01 2.36 47.58
CA THR A 329 32.31 3.03 47.76
C THR A 329 33.40 2.19 47.12
N CYS A 330 34.15 2.76 46.18
CA CYS A 330 35.22 2.10 45.44
C CYS A 330 36.57 2.75 45.73
N ALA A 331 37.51 1.98 46.26
CA ALA A 331 38.91 2.35 46.41
C ALA A 331 39.73 1.88 45.20
N PHE A 332 40.77 2.62 44.82
CA PHE A 332 41.57 2.41 43.61
C PHE A 332 43.06 2.34 43.92
N SER A 333 43.76 1.43 43.25
CA SER A 333 45.22 1.24 43.36
C SER A 333 45.84 1.05 41.97
N CYS A 334 47.17 1.15 41.89
CA CYS A 334 47.94 0.93 40.66
C CYS A 334 48.88 -0.26 40.78
N GLN A 335 49.17 -0.90 39.64
CA GLN A 335 50.18 -1.94 39.53
C GLN A 335 51.60 -1.34 39.75
N PRO A 336 52.58 -2.15 40.21
CA PRO A 336 53.96 -1.67 40.39
C PRO A 336 54.52 -1.01 39.13
N GLY A 337 55.21 0.12 39.31
CA GLY A 337 55.69 0.97 38.20
C GLY A 337 54.68 2.01 37.70
N PHE A 338 53.46 2.06 38.24
CA PHE A 338 52.46 3.08 37.90
C PHE A 338 51.97 3.84 39.15
N GLU A 339 51.77 5.15 39.00
CA GLU A 339 51.31 6.05 40.06
C GLU A 339 49.86 6.48 39.83
N LEU A 340 49.03 6.47 40.89
CA LEU A 340 47.62 6.88 40.81
C LEU A 340 47.49 8.40 40.74
N LYS A 341 46.75 8.91 39.75
CA LYS A 341 46.32 10.30 39.62
C LYS A 341 44.80 10.37 39.60
N GLY A 342 44.21 11.30 40.35
CA GLY A 342 42.76 11.34 40.63
C GLY A 342 42.44 10.81 42.04
N SER A 343 41.17 10.56 42.33
CA SER A 343 40.75 10.19 43.69
C SER A 343 41.05 8.71 44.04
N GLN A 344 41.71 8.49 45.19
CA GLN A 344 42.00 7.17 45.74
C GLN A 344 40.76 6.36 46.13
N SER A 345 39.66 7.05 46.43
CA SER A 345 38.35 6.44 46.66
C SER A 345 37.25 7.35 46.14
N ARG A 346 36.13 6.75 45.69
CA ARG A 346 34.95 7.44 45.18
C ARG A 346 33.69 6.79 45.74
N VAL A 347 32.63 7.58 45.91
CA VAL A 347 31.33 7.15 46.46
C VAL A 347 30.21 7.49 45.47
N CYS A 348 29.26 6.57 45.29
CA CYS A 348 28.08 6.79 44.46
C CYS A 348 27.01 7.59 45.22
N MET A 349 26.67 8.78 44.73
CA MET A 349 25.65 9.67 45.28
C MET A 349 24.25 9.29 44.80
N ALA A 350 23.21 9.82 45.47
CA ALA A 350 21.81 9.48 45.17
C ALA A 350 21.39 9.78 43.71
N MET A 351 22.05 10.74 43.06
CA MET A 351 21.86 11.08 41.64
C MET A 351 22.63 10.16 40.67
N ARG A 352 23.14 9.00 41.13
CA ARG A 352 23.99 8.05 40.38
C ARG A 352 25.29 8.67 39.84
N THR A 353 25.77 9.74 40.48
CA THR A 353 27.04 10.41 40.18
C THR A 353 28.11 10.01 41.20
N TRP A 354 29.36 9.89 40.76
CA TRP A 354 30.48 9.49 41.63
C TRP A 354 31.26 10.70 42.14
N THR A 355 31.58 10.72 43.44
CA THR A 355 32.43 11.76 44.05
C THR A 355 33.86 11.73 43.51
N GLY A 356 34.54 12.89 43.56
CA GLY A 356 35.97 12.99 43.25
C GLY A 356 36.33 12.81 41.77
N ASP A 357 37.61 12.96 41.47
CA ASP A 357 38.19 12.86 40.14
C ASP A 357 38.34 11.40 39.70
N THR A 358 38.09 11.13 38.41
CA THR A 358 38.25 9.78 37.85
C THR A 358 39.72 9.33 37.91
N PRO A 359 40.03 8.24 38.64
CA PRO A 359 41.39 7.74 38.79
C PRO A 359 41.99 7.25 37.47
N ARG A 360 43.31 7.39 37.34
CA ARG A 360 44.14 6.89 36.24
C ARG A 360 45.51 6.50 36.78
N CYS A 361 46.04 5.37 36.35
CA CYS A 361 47.43 5.01 36.64
C CYS A 361 48.34 5.55 35.54
N ARG A 362 49.47 6.17 35.91
CA ARG A 362 50.48 6.67 34.97
C ARG A 362 51.82 6.01 35.24
N GLY A 363 52.43 5.43 34.21
CA GLY A 363 53.74 4.80 34.32
C GLY A 363 54.79 5.80 34.81
N THR A 364 55.57 5.41 35.82
CA THR A 364 56.74 6.17 36.26
C THR A 364 57.91 5.80 35.35
N VAL A 365 58.52 6.81 34.71
CA VAL A 365 59.69 6.57 33.86
C VAL A 365 60.85 6.16 34.75
N GLY A 366 61.23 4.88 34.69
CA GLY A 366 62.28 4.32 35.53
C GLY A 366 63.60 5.04 35.35
N ALA A 367 64.11 5.63 36.43
CA ALA A 367 65.46 6.21 36.46
C ALA A 367 66.50 5.08 36.42
N HIS A 368 66.83 4.59 35.23
CA HIS A 368 67.96 3.70 35.01
C HIS A 368 69.25 4.41 35.43
N THR A 369 69.75 4.08 36.62
CA THR A 369 71.00 4.60 37.16
C THR A 369 72.14 4.21 36.23
N SER A 370 72.73 5.21 35.56
CA SER A 370 73.74 5.01 34.51
C SER A 370 75.11 4.68 35.12
N ALA A 371 75.25 3.45 35.60
CA ALA A 371 76.48 2.92 36.22
C ALA A 371 77.50 2.49 35.15
N LEU A 372 78.06 3.45 34.39
CA LEU A 372 79.02 3.13 33.31
C LEU A 372 80.08 4.22 33.03
N VAL A 373 80.74 4.74 34.08
CA VAL A 373 82.05 5.39 33.95
C VAL A 373 82.97 5.01 35.11
N VAL A 374 84.11 4.38 34.79
CA VAL A 374 85.49 4.60 35.30
C VAL A 374 86.32 3.37 34.90
N ALA A 375 87.28 3.55 34.00
CA ALA A 375 88.31 2.56 33.68
C ALA A 375 89.55 3.27 33.12
N GLY A 376 90.69 3.14 33.81
CA GLY A 376 91.93 3.87 33.50
C GLY A 376 91.90 5.35 33.95
N VAL A 377 93.03 5.99 34.30
CA VAL A 377 94.43 5.53 34.29
C VAL A 377 95.09 5.88 35.63
N VAL A 378 95.93 4.99 36.16
CA VAL A 378 96.75 5.23 37.36
C VAL A 378 98.22 5.28 36.97
N LEU A 379 98.83 6.47 37.03
CA LEU A 379 100.27 6.72 37.14
C LEU A 379 100.44 8.00 37.98
N SER A 380 100.74 7.85 39.27
CA SER A 380 102.10 7.98 39.83
C SER A 380 102.62 9.43 39.84
N GLY A 381 102.42 10.13 40.96
CA GLY A 381 102.87 11.50 41.16
C GLY A 381 102.63 11.94 42.60
N THR A 382 103.53 11.58 43.52
CA THR A 382 103.53 12.07 44.90
C THR A 382 103.87 13.55 44.95
N LEU A 383 103.33 14.27 45.96
CA LEU A 383 104.04 15.13 46.93
C LEU A 383 103.17 16.32 47.40
N LEU A 384 103.20 16.62 48.70
CA LEU A 384 102.58 17.79 49.39
C LEU A 384 101.03 17.86 49.32
N ALA A 385 100.22 17.85 50.39
CA ALA A 385 100.36 18.30 51.79
C ALA A 385 100.59 19.83 51.93
N LEU A 386 100.05 20.43 53.01
CA LEU A 386 99.74 21.88 53.20
C LEU A 386 98.39 22.30 52.58
N LEU A 387 97.49 23.06 53.20
CA LEU A 387 97.22 23.47 54.61
C LEU A 387 95.69 23.48 54.75
N ALA A 388 95.04 22.80 55.70
CA ALA A 388 95.01 23.10 57.13
C ALA A 388 94.44 24.49 57.51
N LYS A 389 93.11 24.51 57.77
CA LYS A 389 92.45 25.17 58.94
C LYS A 389 92.12 26.67 58.85
N ARG A 390 91.00 27.01 59.53
CA ARG A 390 90.34 28.31 59.80
C ARG A 390 89.19 28.65 58.83
N LEU A 391 88.03 29.12 59.29
CA LEU A 391 87.54 29.26 60.68
C LEU A 391 86.01 29.10 60.76
N SER A 392 85.50 28.79 61.95
CA SER A 392 84.07 28.82 62.29
C SER A 392 83.77 30.09 63.07
N ASP A 393 82.77 30.85 62.65
CA ASP A 393 81.80 31.55 63.52
C ASP A 393 80.59 31.95 62.66
N ARG A 394 79.35 31.64 63.08
CA ARG A 394 78.47 32.44 63.95
C ARG A 394 78.13 33.83 63.41
N GLY A 395 76.87 34.01 63.02
CA GLY A 395 76.25 35.29 62.69
C GLY A 395 74.76 35.07 62.42
N THR A 396 73.89 35.73 63.19
CA THR A 396 72.43 35.66 63.08
C THR A 396 71.84 36.94 62.48
N GLU A 397 70.51 36.93 62.27
CA GLU A 397 69.63 38.08 62.04
C GLU A 397 69.38 38.53 60.58
N THR A 398 68.25 39.22 60.42
CA THR A 398 67.57 39.74 59.21
C THR A 398 67.11 41.19 59.54
N PRO A 399 66.36 41.98 58.72
CA PRO A 399 65.79 41.82 57.37
C PRO A 399 66.37 42.96 56.45
N PRO A 400 65.68 43.88 55.71
CA PRO A 400 64.30 43.94 55.20
C PRO A 400 64.09 44.33 53.70
N ALA A 401 62.96 43.84 53.18
CA ALA A 401 62.06 44.38 52.16
C ALA A 401 62.45 45.57 51.24
N ALA A 402 62.34 45.30 49.93
CA ALA A 402 61.76 46.22 48.94
C ALA A 402 60.97 45.39 47.90
N ARG A 403 59.90 45.80 47.19
CA ARG A 403 58.88 46.87 47.24
C ARG A 403 58.50 47.14 45.78
N ALA A 404 57.40 46.57 45.30
CA ALA A 404 56.70 47.05 44.11
C ALA A 404 55.20 46.74 44.21
N ARG A 405 54.36 47.67 43.77
CA ARG A 405 52.89 47.59 43.67
C ARG A 405 52.48 48.44 42.46
N LEU A 406 51.18 48.44 42.17
CA LEU A 406 50.49 49.20 41.11
C LEU A 406 50.65 48.57 39.70
N GLY A 407 49.62 48.51 38.87
CA GLY A 407 48.19 48.82 39.13
C GLY A 407 47.52 49.52 37.95
N TRP A 408 46.38 48.98 37.51
CA TRP A 408 45.53 49.58 36.48
C TRP A 408 44.07 49.52 36.94
N GLY A 409 43.38 50.67 36.92
CA GLY A 409 41.93 50.76 36.78
C GLY A 409 41.61 51.28 35.37
N LEU A 410 40.41 51.77 35.05
CA LEU A 410 39.12 51.85 35.75
C LEU A 410 38.06 52.28 34.70
N SER A 411 36.77 52.38 35.07
CA SER A 411 35.69 53.02 34.25
C SER A 411 35.25 52.20 33.01
N ASP A 412 34.02 52.22 32.46
CA ASP A 412 32.61 52.44 32.88
C ASP A 412 31.73 52.10 31.62
N ARG A 413 30.39 51.89 31.57
CA ARG A 413 29.25 51.96 32.53
C ARG A 413 27.97 51.29 31.97
N VAL A 414 26.92 51.22 32.82
CA VAL A 414 25.47 51.45 32.54
C VAL A 414 24.59 50.37 31.84
N VAL A 415 23.58 49.90 32.62
CA VAL A 415 22.10 49.78 32.34
C VAL A 415 21.67 49.12 31.00
N THR A 416 20.83 48.06 30.96
CA THR A 416 19.40 48.08 31.35
C THR A 416 18.86 46.89 32.15
N GLU A 417 17.80 47.21 32.91
CA GLU A 417 16.86 46.38 33.66
C GLU A 417 15.70 45.88 32.77
N THR A 418 15.15 44.68 33.04
CA THR A 418 13.68 44.42 33.12
C THR A 418 13.32 43.05 33.70
N GLN A 419 12.19 43.06 34.41
CA GLN A 419 11.28 41.99 34.87
C GLN A 419 11.17 40.73 33.96
N GLY A 420 10.70 39.55 34.42
CA GLY A 420 10.09 39.17 35.71
C GLY A 420 8.75 38.46 35.51
N GLY A 421 8.51 37.30 36.17
CA GLY A 421 7.23 36.59 36.06
C GLY A 421 7.22 35.16 36.64
N TRP A 422 6.42 34.95 37.70
CA TRP A 422 5.95 33.64 38.18
C TRP A 422 4.47 33.48 37.80
N ALA A 423 4.03 32.26 37.49
CA ALA A 423 2.64 31.82 37.64
C ALA A 423 2.55 30.28 37.65
N ASP A 424 1.67 29.73 38.50
CA ASP A 424 1.46 28.30 38.67
C ASP A 424 0.29 27.73 37.83
N GLY A 425 0.36 26.43 37.55
CA GLY A 425 -0.60 25.50 38.16
C GLY A 425 -1.96 25.20 37.51
N LYS A 426 -2.03 23.99 36.94
CA LYS A 426 -3.17 23.02 36.97
C LYS A 426 -4.48 23.29 36.19
N GLY A 427 -4.99 22.18 35.64
CA GLY A 427 -6.34 21.98 35.07
C GLY A 427 -6.26 21.39 33.67
N LEU A 428 -7.05 20.39 33.27
CA LEU A 428 -7.91 19.42 34.00
C LEU A 428 -8.06 18.17 33.08
N GLU A 429 -8.86 17.17 33.46
CA GLU A 429 -9.04 15.93 32.69
C GLU A 429 -9.90 16.06 31.41
N MET A 430 -9.72 15.10 30.50
CA MET A 430 -10.68 14.66 29.46
C MET A 430 -10.64 13.13 29.38
#